data_AF-A0A061GBR0-F1
#
_entry.id   AF-A0A061GBR0-F1
#
_cell.length_a   1.000
_cell.length_b   1.000
_cell.length_c   1.000
_cell.angle_alpha   90.00
_cell.angle_beta   90.00
_cell.angle_gamma   90.00
#
_symmetry.space_group_name_H-M   'P 1'
#
loop_
_entity.id
_entity.type
_entity.pdbx_description
1 polymer ?
#
loop_
_entity_poly.entity_id
_entity_poly.type
_entity_poly.pdbx_seq_one_letter_code
_entity_poly.pdbx_strand_id
1 'polypeptide(L)'
;MLKLQNSLFLLSLLCFFCVFIGDASVHEYNGEKFVSKGNAFVVHGGSEGIYSSFPDPHNVTAVGGDSYIRFEKISFRRPKEFANFSSQSIQAVVFEVEDRETIGGSAYGGQRAVCCTADLAKLGVCLEGEVIYRPSTENPTWPKVFGISFNGDEEVATLPSKSVQITKTGMYNLYFIHCDLNLRDLTVEGKTVWKNPTGYLPGRMAPLMNFYGFMSLAFVILGIFWFSQYARFWREVLPLQNCITLVITLGMLEMALWYFDYAEFNESGIRPVGITMWAVTFGTIKRTIARIIILMVSMGYGVVRPTLGGLTSKVIMLGATFFLASEVLELVENVGAVSDLSGKARLFLVLPVAKMMSTMSSGRMPGSSQPSGKSYLSLCYVSSVFFGHPLRIQCGMLTLMKQMKILTKMILL
;
A
#
# COMPACT_ATOMS: atom_id res chain seq x y z
N MET A 1 -32.36 11.18 -5.17
CA MET A 1 -31.09 10.83 -5.87
C MET A 1 -30.11 12.00 -5.94
N LEU A 2 -30.50 13.21 -6.34
CA LEU A 2 -29.60 14.38 -6.43
C LEU A 2 -28.82 14.72 -5.14
N LYS A 3 -29.46 14.64 -3.96
CA LYS A 3 -28.80 14.90 -2.67
C LYS A 3 -27.68 13.90 -2.32
N LEU A 4 -27.83 12.63 -2.72
CA LEU A 4 -26.84 11.58 -2.46
C LEU A 4 -25.65 11.70 -3.43
N GLN A 5 -25.93 12.09 -4.68
CA GLN A 5 -24.91 12.32 -5.71
C GLN A 5 -24.06 13.56 -5.41
N ASN A 6 -24.67 14.66 -4.93
CA ASN A 6 -23.93 15.81 -4.42
C ASN A 6 -23.12 15.47 -3.17
N SER A 7 -23.63 14.63 -2.28
CA SER A 7 -22.88 14.19 -1.09
C SER A 7 -21.67 13.32 -1.46
N LEU A 8 -21.79 12.44 -2.45
CA LEU A 8 -20.67 11.63 -2.95
C LEU A 8 -19.62 12.48 -3.68
N PHE A 9 -20.07 13.47 -4.45
CA PHE A 9 -19.19 14.41 -5.14
C PHE A 9 -18.44 15.31 -4.15
N LEU A 10 -19.12 15.80 -3.10
CA LEU A 10 -18.48 16.55 -2.02
C LEU A 10 -17.48 15.68 -1.24
N LEU A 11 -17.82 14.41 -0.98
CA LEU A 11 -16.93 13.46 -0.30
C LEU A 11 -15.70 13.12 -1.17
N SER A 12 -15.88 13.00 -2.49
CA SER A 12 -14.80 12.83 -3.46
C SER A 12 -13.88 14.05 -3.49
N LEU A 13 -14.43 15.26 -3.46
CA LEU A 13 -13.67 16.51 -3.42
C LEU A 13 -12.92 16.65 -2.08
N LEU A 14 -13.57 16.32 -0.96
CA LEU A 14 -12.96 16.30 0.38
C LEU A 14 -11.85 15.25 0.50
N CYS A 15 -12.03 14.05 -0.07
CA CYS A 15 -10.98 13.04 -0.14
C CYS A 15 -9.82 13.48 -1.04
N PHE A 16 -10.08 14.25 -2.10
CA PHE A 16 -9.04 14.85 -2.96
C PHE A 16 -8.19 15.89 -2.21
N PHE A 17 -8.78 16.62 -1.25
CA PHE A 17 -8.07 17.60 -0.41
C PHE A 17 -7.40 16.99 0.83
N CYS A 18 -7.83 15.82 1.31
CA CYS A 18 -7.29 15.16 2.51
C CYS A 18 -6.17 14.14 2.22
N VAL A 19 -5.57 14.17 1.03
CA VAL A 19 -4.45 13.29 0.68
C VAL A 19 -3.18 13.80 1.38
N PHE A 20 -2.99 13.37 2.62
CA PHE A 20 -1.74 13.56 3.35
C PHE A 20 -0.65 12.61 2.83
N ILE A 21 0.58 13.07 2.94
CA ILE A 21 1.82 12.39 2.54
C ILE A 21 1.93 11.10 3.36
N GLY A 22 1.96 9.95 2.68
CA GLY A 22 2.20 8.66 3.32
C GLY A 22 3.69 8.37 3.43
N ASP A 23 4.11 7.83 4.57
CA ASP A 23 5.49 7.45 4.83
C ASP A 23 6.00 6.42 3.82
N ALA A 24 7.26 6.60 3.49
CA ALA A 24 7.98 5.85 2.50
C ALA A 24 9.18 5.16 3.18
N SER A 25 10.19 4.73 2.42
CA SER A 25 11.46 4.25 3.00
C SER A 25 12.17 5.27 3.89
N VAL A 26 11.79 6.53 3.74
CA VAL A 26 12.11 7.62 4.64
C VAL A 26 10.89 7.85 5.53
N HIS A 27 11.03 7.57 6.82
CA HIS A 27 10.01 7.88 7.83
C HIS A 27 10.36 9.20 8.48
N GLU A 28 9.43 10.16 8.41
CA GLU A 28 9.58 11.49 9.01
C GLU A 28 8.66 11.63 10.22
N TYR A 29 9.24 11.84 11.39
CA TYR A 29 8.50 12.09 12.62
C TYR A 29 8.37 13.60 12.80
N ASN A 30 7.14 14.10 12.76
CA ASN A 30 6.85 15.53 12.95
C ASN A 30 6.05 15.75 14.23
N GLY A 31 6.68 15.50 15.37
CA GLY A 31 6.09 15.69 16.70
C GLY A 31 5.10 14.58 17.08
N GLU A 32 5.39 13.33 16.70
CA GLU A 32 4.53 12.20 17.07
C GLU A 32 4.51 11.99 18.59
N LYS A 33 3.32 11.74 19.11
CA LYS A 33 3.09 11.53 20.55
C LYS A 33 3.16 10.06 20.91
N PHE A 34 3.69 9.79 22.10
CA PHE A 34 3.75 8.42 22.61
C PHE A 34 2.37 7.91 23.03
N VAL A 35 2.08 6.66 22.68
CA VAL A 35 0.84 6.00 23.07
C VAL A 35 1.12 5.04 24.22
N SER A 36 0.28 5.09 25.26
CA SER A 36 0.37 4.18 26.38
C SER A 36 0.01 2.76 25.95
N LYS A 37 0.91 1.81 26.20
CA LYS A 37 0.73 0.39 25.95
C LYS A 37 1.17 -0.41 27.18
N GLY A 38 0.20 -0.72 28.03
CA GLY A 38 0.46 -1.34 29.34
C GLY A 38 1.20 -0.35 30.25
N ASN A 39 2.36 -0.76 30.77
CA ASN A 39 3.15 0.05 31.72
C ASN A 39 4.21 0.93 31.01
N ALA A 40 4.21 0.97 29.68
CA ALA A 40 5.19 1.68 28.87
C ALA A 40 4.51 2.62 27.88
N PHE A 41 5.27 3.60 27.39
CA PHE A 41 4.87 4.49 26.32
C PHE A 41 5.67 4.15 25.07
N VAL A 42 4.99 3.98 23.94
CA VAL A 42 5.58 3.46 22.70
C VAL A 42 5.16 4.29 21.50
N VAL A 43 6.12 4.58 20.63
CA VAL A 43 5.90 5.08 19.27
C VAL A 43 6.45 4.06 18.28
N HIS A 44 5.69 3.80 17.22
CA HIS A 44 6.13 2.96 16.11
C HIS A 44 6.90 3.82 15.11
N GLY A 45 8.21 3.63 15.03
CA GLY A 45 9.08 4.42 14.15
C GLY A 45 9.10 3.96 12.69
N GLY A 46 8.56 2.79 12.35
CA GLY A 46 8.58 2.29 10.98
C GLY A 46 8.76 0.78 10.91
N SER A 47 8.33 0.19 9.80
CA SER A 47 8.41 -1.24 9.53
C SER A 47 8.67 -1.46 8.05
N GLU A 48 9.89 -1.88 7.71
CA GLU A 48 10.28 -2.06 6.32
C GLU A 48 11.09 -3.34 6.10
N GLY A 49 10.93 -3.90 4.91
CA GLY A 49 11.71 -5.04 4.45
C GLY A 49 13.01 -4.59 3.83
N ILE A 50 14.14 -5.11 4.30
CA ILE A 50 15.48 -4.77 3.80
C ILE A 50 16.19 -6.05 3.35
N TYR A 51 16.81 -6.02 2.16
CA TYR A 51 17.71 -7.07 1.69
C TYR A 51 19.11 -6.86 2.26
N SER A 52 19.82 -7.95 2.52
CA SER A 52 21.21 -7.92 3.00
C SER A 52 22.16 -7.31 1.97
N SER A 53 23.16 -6.57 2.45
CA SER A 53 24.25 -6.02 1.64
C SER A 53 25.30 -7.06 1.22
N PHE A 54 25.30 -8.22 1.89
CA PHE A 54 26.25 -9.29 1.59
C PHE A 54 25.69 -10.22 0.51
N PRO A 55 26.52 -10.66 -0.46
CA PRO A 55 26.10 -11.62 -1.46
C PRO A 55 25.74 -12.93 -0.76
N ASP A 56 24.47 -13.32 -0.88
CA ASP A 56 24.02 -14.66 -0.55
C ASP A 56 24.76 -15.66 -1.46
N PRO A 57 25.46 -16.68 -0.92
CA PRO A 57 26.16 -17.69 -1.72
C PRO A 57 25.24 -18.44 -2.69
N HIS A 58 23.91 -18.35 -2.53
CA HIS A 58 22.92 -18.94 -3.44
C HIS A 58 22.30 -17.95 -4.45
N ASN A 59 22.54 -16.64 -4.33
CA ASN A 59 22.02 -15.62 -5.24
C ASN A 59 23.13 -14.68 -5.73
N VAL A 60 23.74 -15.04 -6.85
CA VAL A 60 24.83 -14.32 -7.55
C VAL A 60 24.39 -12.94 -8.11
N THR A 61 23.15 -12.53 -7.88
CA THR A 61 22.56 -11.28 -8.40
C THR A 61 22.58 -10.11 -7.43
N ALA A 62 23.21 -10.24 -6.24
CA ALA A 62 23.38 -9.12 -5.31
C ALA A 62 24.30 -8.05 -5.93
N VAL A 63 23.69 -7.06 -6.58
CA VAL A 63 24.35 -5.84 -7.04
C VAL A 63 24.92 -5.13 -5.81
N GLY A 64 26.21 -4.77 -5.86
CA GLY A 64 26.99 -4.22 -4.75
C GLY A 64 26.51 -2.85 -4.27
N GLY A 65 25.44 -2.83 -3.49
CA GLY A 65 24.92 -1.66 -2.78
C GLY A 65 24.83 -1.91 -1.28
N ASP A 66 25.17 -0.90 -0.49
CA ASP A 66 25.06 -0.97 0.98
C ASP A 66 23.59 -0.87 1.42
N SER A 67 23.16 -1.82 2.26
CA SER A 67 21.88 -1.79 2.96
C SER A 67 22.07 -1.28 4.39
N TYR A 68 21.36 -0.22 4.75
CA TYR A 68 21.49 0.37 6.09
C TYR A 68 20.20 1.04 6.56
N ILE A 69 20.07 1.11 7.88
CA ILE A 69 19.10 1.97 8.56
C ILE A 69 19.89 3.14 9.14
N ARG A 70 19.62 4.36 8.67
CA ARG A 70 20.28 5.58 9.12
C ARG A 70 19.32 6.44 9.92
N PHE A 71 19.72 6.74 11.15
CA PHE A 71 19.08 7.74 11.99
C PHE A 71 19.64 9.11 11.61
N GLU A 72 18.80 10.06 11.22
CA GLU A 72 19.21 11.44 10.94
C GLU A 72 18.68 12.36 12.02
N LYS A 73 19.53 12.60 13.03
CA LYS A 73 19.33 13.55 14.13
C LYS A 73 17.89 13.52 14.68
N ILE A 74 17.58 12.48 15.44
CA ILE A 74 16.29 12.35 16.10
C ILE A 74 16.32 13.14 17.40
N SER A 75 15.39 14.06 17.57
CA SER A 75 15.18 14.84 18.77
C SER A 75 13.93 14.39 19.51
N PHE A 76 14.06 14.23 20.82
CA PHE A 76 12.95 13.97 21.73
C PHE A 76 12.72 15.22 22.54
N ARG A 77 11.51 15.77 22.47
CA ARG A 77 11.16 17.02 23.14
C ARG A 77 10.22 16.74 24.31
N ARG A 78 10.65 17.09 25.52
CA ARG A 78 9.85 16.95 26.74
C ARG A 78 9.06 18.22 27.07
N PRO A 79 7.92 18.09 27.78
CA PRO A 79 7.20 19.24 28.32
C PRO A 79 8.05 20.03 29.33
N LYS A 80 7.94 21.37 29.30
CA LYS A 80 8.73 22.30 30.13
C LYS A 80 8.54 22.08 31.62
N GLU A 81 7.35 21.66 32.02
CA GLU A 81 6.96 21.39 33.41
C GLU A 81 7.82 20.30 34.05
N PHE A 82 8.36 19.40 33.24
CA PHE A 82 9.17 18.26 33.67
C PHE A 82 10.65 18.39 33.27
N ALA A 83 11.08 19.58 32.86
CA ALA A 83 12.48 19.85 32.49
C ALA A 83 13.45 19.69 33.68
N ASN A 84 13.00 20.05 34.89
CA ASN A 84 13.85 20.04 36.08
C ASN A 84 13.95 18.66 36.77
N PHE A 85 13.27 17.64 36.26
CA PHE A 85 13.28 16.29 36.82
C PHE A 85 14.26 15.39 36.07
N SER A 86 14.99 14.55 36.82
CA SER A 86 15.79 13.47 36.26
C SER A 86 14.85 12.46 35.59
N SER A 87 14.90 12.39 34.27
CA SER A 87 14.09 11.45 33.50
C SER A 87 14.83 10.15 33.24
N GLN A 88 14.06 9.06 33.09
CA GLN A 88 14.60 7.78 32.63
C GLN A 88 14.97 7.86 31.14
N SER A 89 15.90 7.01 30.71
CA SER A 89 16.33 6.96 29.31
C SER A 89 15.22 6.49 28.38
N ILE A 90 15.09 7.15 27.22
CA ILE A 90 14.31 6.68 26.08
C ILE A 90 15.13 5.63 25.33
N GLN A 91 14.50 4.57 24.86
CA GLN A 91 15.17 3.50 24.12
C GLN A 91 14.62 3.39 22.70
N ALA A 92 15.52 3.48 21.72
CA ALA A 92 15.24 3.14 20.34
C ALA A 92 15.67 1.70 20.09
N VAL A 93 14.72 0.84 19.73
CA VAL A 93 14.95 -0.60 19.52
C VAL A 93 14.68 -0.94 18.06
N VAL A 94 15.70 -1.47 17.38
CA VAL A 94 15.59 -2.02 16.02
C VAL A 94 15.72 -3.53 16.07
N PHE A 95 14.75 -4.23 15.47
CA PHE A 95 14.71 -5.67 15.48
C PHE A 95 14.00 -6.27 14.28
N GLU A 96 14.35 -7.52 13.97
CA GLU A 96 13.69 -8.31 12.93
C GLU A 96 12.33 -8.86 13.43
N VAL A 97 11.31 -8.93 12.57
CA VAL A 97 9.98 -9.47 12.90
C VAL A 97 10.05 -10.88 13.51
N GLU A 98 11.01 -11.71 13.09
CA GLU A 98 11.23 -13.06 13.64
C GLU A 98 11.65 -13.00 15.13
N ASP A 99 12.49 -12.03 15.49
CA ASP A 99 12.95 -11.77 16.85
C ASP A 99 11.91 -11.03 17.71
N ARG A 100 10.69 -10.80 17.21
CA ARG A 100 9.66 -10.09 17.98
C ARG A 100 9.34 -10.78 19.31
N GLU A 101 9.51 -12.09 19.42
CA GLU A 101 9.32 -12.86 20.65
C GLU A 101 10.45 -12.68 21.67
N THR A 102 11.64 -12.26 21.23
CA THR A 102 12.79 -12.04 22.12
C THR A 102 12.77 -10.66 22.78
N ILE A 103 11.82 -9.81 22.39
CA ILE A 103 11.68 -8.43 22.86
C ILE A 103 10.43 -8.29 23.73
N GLY A 104 10.67 -7.82 24.95
CA GLY A 104 9.70 -7.81 26.03
C GLY A 104 9.55 -9.18 26.68
N GLY A 105 8.98 -9.19 27.88
CA GLY A 105 8.67 -10.41 28.62
C GLY A 105 7.24 -10.38 29.13
N SER A 106 6.64 -11.55 29.36
CA SER A 106 5.46 -11.64 30.20
C SER A 106 5.85 -12.37 31.49
N ALA A 107 6.04 -11.62 32.58
CA ALA A 107 6.27 -12.23 33.89
C ALA A 107 5.04 -13.02 34.38
N TYR A 108 3.85 -12.68 33.88
CA TYR A 108 2.56 -13.23 34.34
C TYR A 108 1.69 -13.82 33.22
N GLY A 109 2.28 -14.23 32.08
CA GLY A 109 1.55 -14.97 31.02
C GLY A 109 0.49 -14.18 30.24
N GLY A 110 0.66 -12.85 30.11
CA GLY A 110 -0.27 -11.94 29.43
C GLY A 110 0.38 -11.05 28.36
N GLN A 111 -0.09 -9.80 28.24
CA GLN A 111 0.49 -8.80 27.33
C GLN A 111 1.98 -8.60 27.61
N ARG A 112 2.80 -8.44 26.55
CA ARG A 112 4.25 -8.22 26.68
C ARG A 112 4.52 -6.91 27.42
N ALA A 113 5.16 -7.02 28.57
CA ALA A 113 5.57 -5.88 29.37
C ALA A 113 7.03 -5.52 29.07
N VAL A 114 7.28 -4.21 29.02
CA VAL A 114 8.62 -3.62 29.08
C VAL A 114 8.97 -3.43 30.57
N CYS A 115 10.26 -3.39 30.94
CA CYS A 115 10.69 -3.23 32.34
C CYS A 115 10.50 -1.81 32.87
N CYS A 116 9.24 -1.40 33.00
CA CYS A 116 8.86 -0.09 33.51
C CYS A 116 8.43 -0.11 34.97
N THR A 117 8.38 -1.27 35.62
CA THR A 117 8.00 -1.39 37.03
C THR A 117 9.14 -1.92 37.90
N ALA A 118 9.30 -1.33 39.08
CA ALA A 118 10.28 -1.76 40.08
C ALA A 118 10.10 -3.24 40.48
N ASP A 119 8.89 -3.80 40.36
CA ASP A 119 8.61 -5.21 40.65
C ASP A 119 9.27 -6.15 39.64
N LEU A 120 9.37 -5.75 38.37
CA LEU A 120 10.08 -6.51 37.34
C LEU A 120 11.60 -6.40 37.52
N ALA A 121 12.10 -5.25 37.94
CA ALA A 121 13.51 -5.05 38.24
C ALA A 121 13.98 -5.88 39.45
N LYS A 122 13.15 -5.97 40.50
CA LYS A 122 13.42 -6.81 41.69
C LYS A 122 13.48 -8.31 41.40
N LEU A 123 12.81 -8.77 40.34
CA LEU A 123 12.90 -10.16 39.88
C LEU A 123 14.22 -10.47 39.16
N GLY A 124 15.13 -9.49 39.00
CA GLY A 124 16.47 -9.67 38.44
C GLY A 124 16.50 -9.86 36.93
N VAL A 125 15.39 -9.59 36.22
CA VAL A 125 15.26 -9.79 34.78
C VAL A 125 15.77 -8.58 33.98
N CYS A 126 15.78 -7.39 34.59
CA CYS A 126 16.10 -6.12 33.93
C CYS A 126 16.47 -5.01 34.92
N LEU A 127 17.18 -3.99 34.43
CA LEU A 127 17.36 -2.72 35.13
C LEU A 127 16.12 -1.83 34.91
N GLU A 128 15.75 -1.06 35.93
CA GLU A 128 14.57 -0.19 35.88
C GLU A 128 14.73 0.87 34.78
N GLY A 129 13.77 0.94 33.85
CA GLY A 129 13.81 1.85 32.71
C GLY A 129 14.47 1.28 31.44
N GLU A 130 14.90 0.01 31.45
CA GLU A 130 15.44 -0.64 30.26
C GLU A 130 14.47 -1.62 29.56
N VAL A 131 14.60 -1.77 28.24
CA VAL A 131 13.85 -2.76 27.48
C VAL A 131 14.47 -4.14 27.71
N ILE A 132 13.62 -5.11 28.06
CA ILE A 132 14.01 -6.52 28.11
C ILE A 132 14.19 -7.01 26.68
N TYR A 133 15.40 -7.43 26.33
CA TYR A 133 15.66 -8.13 25.08
C TYR A 133 16.57 -9.32 25.32
N ARG A 134 16.39 -10.37 24.53
CA ARG A 134 17.33 -11.48 24.44
C ARG A 134 18.04 -11.43 23.09
N PRO A 135 19.37 -11.61 23.03
CA PRO A 135 20.07 -11.73 21.76
C PRO A 135 19.45 -12.82 20.90
N SER A 136 19.38 -12.57 19.59
CA SER A 136 18.89 -13.58 18.65
C SER A 136 19.82 -14.79 18.63
N THR A 137 19.24 -15.98 18.45
CA THR A 137 19.99 -17.24 18.39
C THR A 137 20.85 -17.35 17.12
N GLU A 138 20.41 -16.73 16.03
CA GLU A 138 21.14 -16.70 14.76
C GLU A 138 22.17 -15.57 14.69
N ASN A 139 21.85 -14.40 15.27
CA ASN A 139 22.72 -13.23 15.24
C ASN A 139 22.87 -12.61 16.64
N PRO A 140 23.98 -12.89 17.36
CA PRO A 140 24.14 -12.44 18.75
C PRO A 140 24.26 -10.92 18.90
N THR A 141 24.50 -10.18 17.80
CA THR A 141 24.59 -8.72 17.80
C THR A 141 23.25 -8.00 17.64
N TRP A 142 22.14 -8.73 17.48
CA TRP A 142 20.78 -8.23 17.34
C TRP A 142 19.91 -8.67 18.53
N PRO A 143 18.94 -7.87 18.99
CA PRO A 143 18.49 -6.57 18.45
C PRO A 143 19.44 -5.40 18.76
N LYS A 144 19.32 -4.29 18.02
CA LYS A 144 20.08 -3.06 18.28
C LYS A 144 19.26 -2.12 19.16
N VAL A 145 19.76 -1.85 20.36
CA VAL A 145 19.17 -0.93 21.33
C VAL A 145 20.05 0.30 21.47
N PHE A 146 19.45 1.49 21.39
CA PHE A 146 20.12 2.76 21.66
C PHE A 146 19.40 3.47 22.79
N GLY A 147 20.10 3.70 23.90
CA GLY A 147 19.61 4.51 25.01
C GLY A 147 19.89 5.99 24.76
N ILE A 148 18.88 6.83 24.95
CA ILE A 148 18.95 8.29 24.87
C ILE A 148 18.49 8.84 26.22
N SER A 149 19.36 9.57 26.90
CA SER A 149 19.05 10.25 28.16
C SER A 149 18.99 11.76 27.96
N PHE A 150 18.15 12.44 28.74
CA PHE A 150 18.19 13.90 28.83
C PHE A 150 19.35 14.33 29.73
N ASN A 151 20.04 15.40 29.35
CA ASN A 151 21.13 15.95 30.14
C ASN A 151 20.62 17.12 30.98
N GLY A 152 20.53 16.96 32.30
CA GLY A 152 20.10 18.00 33.23
C GLY A 152 18.74 18.61 32.88
N ASP A 153 18.69 19.94 32.74
CA ASP A 153 17.47 20.74 32.51
C ASP A 153 17.13 20.92 31.01
N GLU A 154 17.82 20.25 30.08
CA GLU A 154 17.59 20.43 28.65
C GLU A 154 16.21 19.93 28.20
N GLU A 155 15.42 20.75 27.51
CA GLU A 155 14.10 20.37 26.98
C GLU A 155 14.19 19.30 25.87
N VAL A 156 15.36 19.13 25.25
CA VAL A 156 15.53 18.31 24.05
C VAL A 156 16.71 17.36 24.21
N ALA A 157 16.46 16.05 24.09
CA ALA A 157 17.51 15.04 23.96
C ALA A 157 17.68 14.67 22.48
N THR A 158 18.91 14.50 22.02
CA THR A 158 19.19 14.16 20.62
C THR A 158 19.94 12.85 20.47
N LEU A 159 19.47 12.01 19.55
CA LEU A 159 20.20 10.85 19.05
C LEU A 159 21.09 11.31 17.88
N PRO A 160 22.41 11.17 17.97
CA PRO A 160 23.32 11.55 16.89
C PRO A 160 23.07 10.70 15.63
N SER A 161 23.51 11.22 14.48
CA SER A 161 23.40 10.48 13.24
C SER A 161 24.21 9.18 13.30
N LYS A 162 23.53 8.05 13.10
CA LYS A 162 24.12 6.72 13.18
C LYS A 162 23.54 5.84 12.11
N SER A 163 24.38 5.03 11.46
CA SER A 163 23.95 4.02 10.49
C SER A 163 24.16 2.62 11.06
N VAL A 164 23.14 1.77 10.92
CA VAL A 164 23.20 0.35 11.24
C VAL A 164 23.20 -0.42 9.92
N GLN A 165 24.27 -1.18 9.67
CA GLN A 165 24.36 -2.04 8.50
C GLN A 165 23.53 -3.30 8.70
N ILE A 166 22.87 -3.74 7.63
CA ILE A 166 21.97 -4.90 7.63
C ILE A 166 22.67 -6.11 7.01
N THR A 167 22.89 -7.14 7.83
CA THR A 167 23.59 -8.37 7.43
C THR A 167 22.65 -9.48 6.95
N LYS A 168 21.40 -9.50 7.43
CA LYS A 168 20.39 -10.52 7.11
C LYS A 168 19.21 -9.88 6.37
N THR A 169 18.70 -10.55 5.34
CA THR A 169 17.47 -10.12 4.67
C THR A 169 16.29 -10.41 5.59
N GLY A 170 15.47 -9.40 5.88
CA GLY A 170 14.35 -9.55 6.79
C GLY A 170 13.44 -8.33 6.84
N MET A 171 12.34 -8.46 7.59
CA MET A 171 11.47 -7.34 7.93
C MET A 171 11.94 -6.75 9.25
N TYR A 172 12.35 -5.48 9.24
CA TYR A 172 12.84 -4.79 10.42
C TYR A 172 11.80 -3.80 10.94
N ASN A 173 11.67 -3.69 12.26
CA ASN A 173 10.82 -2.69 12.92
C ASN A 173 11.67 -1.81 13.82
N LEU A 174 11.27 -0.55 13.90
CA LEU A 174 11.82 0.43 14.84
C LEU A 174 10.73 0.85 15.82
N TYR A 175 11.05 0.80 17.11
CA TYR A 175 10.19 1.33 18.16
C TYR A 175 10.97 2.27 19.07
N PHE A 176 10.34 3.38 19.44
CA PHE A 176 10.79 4.24 20.53
C PHE A 176 9.96 3.93 21.76
N ILE A 177 10.63 3.65 22.88
CA ILE A 177 10.01 3.17 24.11
C ILE A 177 10.56 3.98 25.29
N HIS A 178 9.68 4.42 26.19
CA HIS A 178 10.09 4.95 27.50
C HIS A 178 9.14 4.49 28.61
N CYS A 179 9.64 4.54 29.84
CA CYS A 179 8.93 4.09 31.04
C CYS A 179 8.55 5.25 31.98
N ASP A 180 9.01 6.47 31.71
CA ASP A 180 8.79 7.61 32.59
C ASP A 180 7.34 8.16 32.51
N LEU A 181 6.64 8.17 33.64
CA LEU A 181 5.27 8.70 33.79
C LEU A 181 5.21 10.23 33.72
N ASN A 182 6.32 10.92 33.96
CA ASN A 182 6.41 12.38 33.88
C ASN A 182 6.50 12.85 32.42
N LEU A 183 6.89 11.96 31.50
CA LEU A 183 7.07 12.24 30.07
C LEU A 183 5.86 11.83 29.22
N ARG A 184 4.64 11.89 29.76
CA ARG A 184 3.41 11.51 29.02
C ARG A 184 3.23 12.24 27.69
N ASP A 185 3.58 13.53 27.65
CA ASP A 185 3.47 14.40 26.47
C ASP A 185 4.81 14.58 25.74
N LEU A 186 5.67 13.55 25.76
CA LEU A 186 6.89 13.53 24.97
C LEU A 186 6.56 13.50 23.48
N THR A 187 7.29 14.26 22.68
CA THR A 187 7.18 14.22 21.22
C THR A 187 8.51 13.82 20.58
N VAL A 188 8.42 13.04 19.50
CA VAL A 188 9.59 12.67 18.68
C VAL A 188 9.59 13.44 17.36
N GLU A 189 10.75 13.99 17.03
CA GLU A 189 11.00 14.76 15.81
C GLU A 189 12.27 14.25 15.14
N GLY A 190 12.29 14.16 13.82
CA GLY A 190 13.46 13.76 13.04
C GLY A 190 13.10 12.78 11.91
N LYS A 191 14.10 12.14 11.31
CA LYS A 191 13.85 11.19 10.22
C LYS A 191 14.75 9.97 10.28
N THR A 192 14.22 8.84 9.81
CA THR A 192 14.99 7.62 9.57
C THR A 192 14.94 7.24 8.10
N VAL A 193 16.10 6.83 7.58
CA VAL A 193 16.27 6.46 6.17
C VAL A 193 16.63 4.99 6.09
N TRP A 194 15.81 4.22 5.38
CA TRP A 194 15.92 2.78 5.23
C TRP A 194 16.32 2.49 3.79
N LYS A 195 17.57 2.07 3.58
CA LYS A 195 18.12 1.87 2.23
C LYS A 195 18.37 0.40 1.95
N ASN A 196 17.96 -0.02 0.75
CA ASN A 196 18.17 -1.35 0.19
C ASN A 196 19.35 -1.33 -0.81
N PRO A 197 19.99 -2.47 -1.13
CA PRO A 197 21.06 -2.51 -2.13
C PRO A 197 20.63 -2.02 -3.52
N THR A 198 19.36 -2.25 -3.87
CA THR A 198 18.77 -1.86 -5.17
C THR A 198 18.26 -0.41 -5.22
N GLY A 199 18.31 0.33 -4.10
CA GLY A 199 17.80 1.69 -3.97
C GLY A 199 16.96 1.89 -2.71
N TYR A 200 16.13 2.93 -2.68
CA TYR A 200 15.28 3.25 -1.54
C TYR A 200 13.94 2.50 -1.54
N LEU A 201 13.65 1.68 -2.55
CA LEU A 201 12.38 0.98 -2.60
C LEU A 201 12.31 -0.11 -1.50
N PRO A 202 11.22 -0.15 -0.69
CA PRO A 202 10.99 -1.21 0.27
C PRO A 202 11.16 -2.61 -0.33
N GLY A 203 11.81 -3.52 0.38
CA GLY A 203 12.10 -4.87 -0.11
C GLY A 203 10.84 -5.64 -0.54
N ARG A 204 9.70 -5.38 0.12
CA ARG A 204 8.38 -5.95 -0.24
C ARG A 204 7.87 -5.47 -1.61
N MET A 205 8.22 -4.26 -2.02
CA MET A 205 7.77 -3.64 -3.27
C MET A 205 8.82 -3.75 -4.40
N ALA A 206 10.07 -4.07 -4.08
CA ALA A 206 11.15 -4.27 -5.04
C ALA A 206 10.79 -5.17 -6.26
N PRO A 207 10.21 -6.38 -6.09
CA PRO A 207 9.87 -7.22 -7.25
C PRO A 207 8.73 -6.65 -8.10
N LEU A 208 7.93 -5.75 -7.52
CA LEU A 208 6.75 -5.19 -8.18
C LEU A 208 7.14 -4.20 -9.29
N MET A 209 8.24 -3.47 -9.12
CA MET A 209 8.80 -2.57 -10.15
C MET A 209 9.13 -3.35 -11.43
N ASN A 210 9.86 -4.46 -11.31
CA ASN A 210 10.20 -5.33 -12.44
C ASN A 210 8.95 -5.92 -13.09
N PHE A 211 7.98 -6.37 -12.28
CA PHE A 211 6.71 -6.88 -12.79
C PHE A 211 5.98 -5.85 -13.67
N TYR A 212 5.85 -4.60 -13.21
CA TYR A 212 5.22 -3.54 -14.00
C TYR A 212 6.00 -3.21 -15.28
N GLY A 213 7.34 -3.26 -15.25
CA GLY A 213 8.18 -3.13 -16.44
C GLY A 213 7.90 -4.21 -17.49
N PHE A 214 7.90 -5.49 -17.09
CA PHE A 214 7.59 -6.61 -18.01
C PHE A 214 6.16 -6.55 -18.53
N MET A 215 5.19 -6.21 -17.67
CA MET A 215 3.80 -6.07 -18.07
C MET A 215 3.60 -4.91 -19.04
N SER A 216 4.27 -3.78 -18.83
CA SER A 216 4.26 -2.65 -19.77
C SER A 216 4.73 -3.07 -21.16
N LEU A 217 5.85 -3.79 -21.25
CA LEU A 217 6.36 -4.33 -22.52
C LEU A 217 5.35 -5.29 -23.17
N ALA A 218 4.73 -6.18 -22.40
CA ALA A 218 3.70 -7.09 -22.90
C ALA A 218 2.49 -6.34 -23.48
N PHE A 219 2.05 -5.24 -22.85
CA PHE A 219 0.98 -4.39 -23.36
C PHE A 219 1.38 -3.63 -24.62
N VAL A 220 2.64 -3.22 -24.77
CA VAL A 220 3.15 -2.62 -26.02
C VAL A 220 3.08 -3.64 -27.16
N ILE A 221 3.54 -4.87 -26.94
CA ILE A 221 3.48 -5.95 -27.94
C ILE A 221 2.01 -6.24 -28.33
N LEU A 222 1.13 -6.34 -27.33
CA LEU A 222 -0.31 -6.51 -27.56
C LEU A 222 -0.91 -5.34 -28.35
N GLY A 223 -0.51 -4.11 -28.03
CA GLY A 223 -0.92 -2.89 -28.72
C GLY A 223 -0.50 -2.88 -30.18
N ILE A 224 0.74 -3.26 -30.49
CA ILE A 224 1.25 -3.37 -31.87
C ILE A 224 0.47 -4.44 -32.65
N PHE A 225 0.28 -5.62 -32.06
CA PHE A 225 -0.50 -6.70 -32.68
C PHE A 225 -1.95 -6.27 -32.95
N TRP A 226 -2.61 -5.66 -31.96
CA TRP A 226 -3.97 -5.16 -32.09
C TRP A 226 -4.07 -4.05 -33.13
N PHE A 227 -3.15 -3.08 -33.11
CA PHE A 227 -3.12 -1.97 -34.05
C PHE A 227 -2.89 -2.45 -35.49
N SER A 228 -2.06 -3.48 -35.71
CA SER A 228 -1.87 -4.10 -37.03
C SER A 228 -3.16 -4.76 -37.56
N GLN A 229 -3.88 -5.48 -36.69
CA GLN A 229 -5.16 -6.07 -37.06
C GLN A 229 -6.24 -4.99 -37.30
N TYR A 230 -6.28 -3.98 -36.42
CA TYR A 230 -7.16 -2.83 -36.57
C TYR A 230 -6.88 -2.14 -37.93
N ALA A 231 -5.61 -1.84 -38.25
CA ALA A 231 -5.08 -1.35 -39.53
C ALA A 231 -5.57 -2.13 -40.76
N ARG A 232 -5.55 -3.46 -40.68
CA ARG A 232 -5.96 -4.32 -41.78
C ARG A 232 -7.47 -4.26 -42.09
N PHE A 233 -8.30 -4.05 -41.06
CA PHE A 233 -9.76 -4.07 -41.18
C PHE A 233 -10.42 -2.69 -40.96
N TRP A 234 -9.72 -1.57 -41.23
CA TRP A 234 -10.23 -0.20 -40.98
C TRP A 234 -11.60 0.10 -41.62
N ARG A 235 -11.94 -0.57 -42.72
CA ARG A 235 -13.22 -0.34 -43.42
C ARG A 235 -14.43 -0.95 -42.71
N GLU A 236 -14.24 -1.88 -41.77
CA GLU A 236 -15.31 -2.65 -41.12
C GLU A 236 -15.31 -2.46 -39.60
N VAL A 237 -14.81 -1.32 -39.12
CA VAL A 237 -14.62 -1.06 -37.68
C VAL A 237 -15.95 -0.81 -36.98
N LEU A 238 -16.31 -1.73 -36.08
CA LEU A 238 -17.44 -1.57 -35.17
C LEU A 238 -17.08 -0.60 -34.02
N PRO A 239 -18.03 0.21 -33.51
CA PRO A 239 -17.79 1.10 -32.36
C PRO A 239 -17.22 0.39 -31.12
N LEU A 240 -17.53 -0.91 -30.96
CA LEU A 240 -17.00 -1.75 -29.89
C LEU A 240 -15.47 -1.89 -29.96
N GLN A 241 -14.91 -2.00 -31.17
CA GLN A 241 -13.45 -2.13 -31.37
C GLN A 241 -12.71 -0.85 -30.95
N ASN A 242 -13.31 0.33 -31.14
CA ASN A 242 -12.74 1.60 -30.65
C ASN A 242 -12.65 1.64 -29.12
N CYS A 243 -13.68 1.13 -28.44
CA CYS A 243 -13.67 0.99 -26.99
C CYS A 243 -12.58 0.01 -26.50
N ILE A 244 -12.34 -1.08 -27.24
CA ILE A 244 -11.26 -2.03 -26.94
C ILE A 244 -9.89 -1.37 -27.14
N THR A 245 -9.68 -0.64 -28.24
CA THR A 245 -8.44 0.11 -28.47
C THR A 245 -8.17 1.08 -27.32
N LEU A 246 -9.20 1.79 -26.84
CA LEU A 246 -9.10 2.69 -25.69
C LEU A 246 -8.71 1.95 -24.39
N VAL A 247 -9.25 0.74 -24.14
CA VAL A 247 -8.86 -0.05 -22.96
C VAL A 247 -7.40 -0.51 -23.05
N ILE A 248 -6.92 -0.89 -24.23
CA ILE A 248 -5.52 -1.29 -24.44
C ILE A 248 -4.59 -0.10 -24.23
N THR A 249 -4.92 1.09 -24.76
CA THR A 249 -4.10 2.30 -24.58
C THR A 249 -4.06 2.76 -23.12
N LEU A 250 -5.21 2.74 -22.42
CA LEU A 250 -5.25 3.01 -20.99
C LEU A 250 -4.47 1.96 -20.17
N GLY A 251 -4.42 0.71 -20.65
CA GLY A 251 -3.62 -0.35 -20.04
C GLY A 251 -2.12 -0.10 -20.15
N MET A 252 -1.66 0.33 -21.34
CA MET A 252 -0.27 0.76 -21.54
C MET A 252 0.09 1.94 -20.63
N LEU A 253 -0.77 2.95 -20.56
CA LEU A 253 -0.55 4.13 -19.71
C LEU A 253 -0.52 3.78 -18.22
N GLU A 254 -1.45 2.94 -17.73
CA GLU A 254 -1.46 2.50 -16.33
C GLU A 254 -0.14 1.79 -15.97
N MET A 255 0.31 0.82 -16.78
CA MET A 255 1.53 0.06 -16.48
C MET A 255 2.78 0.94 -16.53
N ALA A 256 2.84 1.89 -17.48
CA ALA A 256 3.94 2.84 -17.58
C ALA A 256 3.98 3.80 -16.38
N LEU A 257 2.84 4.35 -15.97
CA LEU A 257 2.77 5.25 -14.81
C LEU A 257 3.14 4.54 -13.51
N TRP A 258 2.71 3.29 -13.32
CA TRP A 258 3.16 2.49 -12.19
C TRP A 258 4.67 2.23 -12.21
N TYR A 259 5.24 1.92 -13.37
CA TYR A 259 6.69 1.77 -13.50
C TYR A 259 7.44 3.05 -13.11
N PHE A 260 6.99 4.21 -13.62
CA PHE A 260 7.60 5.50 -13.26
C PHE A 260 7.40 5.86 -11.78
N ASP A 261 6.25 5.56 -11.19
CA ASP A 261 5.99 5.73 -9.75
C ASP A 261 7.02 4.96 -8.92
N TYR A 262 7.26 3.68 -9.23
CA TYR A 262 8.25 2.86 -8.53
C TYR A 262 9.69 3.27 -8.82
N ALA A 263 10.01 3.70 -10.05
CA ALA A 263 11.35 4.15 -10.41
C ALA A 263 11.73 5.45 -9.66
N GLU A 264 10.85 6.44 -9.67
CA GLU A 264 11.05 7.70 -8.95
C GLU A 264 11.08 7.47 -7.43
N PHE A 265 10.24 6.57 -6.92
CA PHE A 265 10.27 6.18 -5.52
C PHE A 265 11.58 5.46 -5.15
N ASN A 266 12.15 4.65 -6.04
CA ASN A 266 13.43 3.98 -5.79
C ASN A 266 14.62 4.96 -5.71
N GLU A 267 14.57 6.07 -6.43
CA GLU A 267 15.60 7.13 -6.43
C GLU A 267 15.45 8.09 -5.25
N SER A 268 14.23 8.60 -5.02
CA SER A 268 13.96 9.64 -4.02
C SER A 268 13.72 9.09 -2.60
N GLY A 269 13.28 7.83 -2.49
CA GLY A 269 12.88 7.22 -1.23
C GLY A 269 11.60 7.77 -0.61
N ILE A 270 10.91 8.68 -1.31
CA ILE A 270 9.65 9.31 -0.93
C ILE A 270 8.61 8.96 -1.99
N ARG A 271 7.36 8.72 -1.58
CA ARG A 271 6.30 8.31 -2.51
C ARG A 271 5.80 9.51 -3.34
N PRO A 272 5.95 9.51 -4.69
CA PRO A 272 5.56 10.64 -5.52
C PRO A 272 4.04 10.71 -5.68
N VAL A 273 3.39 11.50 -4.83
CA VAL A 273 1.92 11.63 -4.76
C VAL A 273 1.29 11.93 -6.12
N GLY A 274 1.90 12.82 -6.90
CA GLY A 274 1.37 13.23 -8.21
C GLY A 274 1.32 12.07 -9.22
N ILE A 275 2.41 11.30 -9.34
CA ILE A 275 2.48 10.18 -10.30
C ILE A 275 1.53 9.06 -9.86
N THR A 276 1.49 8.74 -8.57
CA THR A 276 0.51 7.78 -8.04
C THR A 276 -0.92 8.20 -8.38
N MET A 277 -1.28 9.46 -8.16
CA MET A 277 -2.63 9.95 -8.43
C MET A 277 -3.01 9.69 -9.88
N TRP A 278 -2.16 10.05 -10.84
CA TRP A 278 -2.38 9.74 -12.25
C TRP A 278 -2.50 8.23 -12.51
N ALA A 279 -1.57 7.43 -11.98
CA ALA A 279 -1.59 5.98 -12.15
C ALA A 279 -2.92 5.35 -11.66
N VAL A 280 -3.40 5.79 -10.49
CA VAL A 280 -4.67 5.35 -9.89
C VAL A 280 -5.87 5.82 -10.72
N THR A 281 -5.88 7.07 -11.16
CA THR A 281 -6.98 7.61 -11.98
C THR A 281 -7.08 6.86 -13.30
N PHE A 282 -5.99 6.69 -14.05
CA PHE A 282 -6.01 5.94 -15.32
C PHE A 282 -6.39 4.47 -15.13
N GLY A 283 -5.89 3.83 -14.06
CA GLY A 283 -6.28 2.48 -13.69
C GLY A 283 -7.79 2.38 -13.43
N THR A 284 -8.36 3.32 -12.68
CA THR A 284 -9.79 3.37 -12.38
C THR A 284 -10.66 3.66 -13.60
N ILE A 285 -10.22 4.54 -14.50
CA ILE A 285 -10.89 4.83 -15.77
C ILE A 285 -10.94 3.56 -16.63
N LYS A 286 -9.80 2.91 -16.84
CA LYS A 286 -9.74 1.64 -17.59
C LYS A 286 -10.68 0.61 -17.00
N ARG A 287 -10.62 0.43 -15.68
CA ARG A 287 -11.44 -0.49 -14.92
C ARG A 287 -12.93 -0.22 -15.13
N THR A 288 -13.35 1.03 -15.09
CA THR A 288 -14.74 1.42 -15.36
C THR A 288 -15.16 1.13 -16.80
N ILE A 289 -14.36 1.56 -17.78
CA ILE A 289 -14.66 1.39 -19.21
C ILE A 289 -14.79 -0.10 -19.54
N ALA A 290 -13.86 -0.94 -19.06
CA ALA A 290 -13.91 -2.38 -19.27
C ALA A 290 -15.22 -3.01 -18.73
N ARG A 291 -15.69 -2.60 -17.55
CA ARG A 291 -16.97 -3.09 -16.99
C ARG A 291 -18.17 -2.65 -17.81
N ILE A 292 -18.18 -1.40 -18.28
CA ILE A 292 -19.25 -0.89 -19.14
C ILE A 292 -19.28 -1.66 -20.47
N ILE A 293 -18.13 -1.94 -21.07
CA ILE A 293 -18.03 -2.75 -22.31
C ILE A 293 -18.60 -4.16 -22.08
N ILE A 294 -18.18 -4.85 -21.01
CA ILE A 294 -18.69 -6.20 -20.69
C ILE A 294 -20.20 -6.17 -20.49
N LEU A 295 -20.72 -5.15 -19.79
CA LEU A 295 -22.16 -4.97 -19.59
C LEU A 295 -22.88 -4.77 -20.94
N MET A 296 -22.39 -3.88 -21.81
CA MET A 296 -22.98 -3.65 -23.13
C MET A 296 -23.01 -4.92 -23.99
N VAL A 297 -21.90 -5.67 -24.01
CA VAL A 297 -21.82 -6.95 -24.74
C VAL A 297 -22.79 -7.98 -24.14
N SER A 298 -22.91 -8.05 -22.81
CA SER A 298 -23.85 -8.97 -22.15
C SER A 298 -25.33 -8.65 -22.41
N MET A 299 -25.64 -7.39 -22.72
CA MET A 299 -26.98 -6.95 -23.15
C MET A 299 -27.25 -7.21 -24.63
N GLY A 300 -26.28 -7.77 -25.37
CA GLY A 300 -26.39 -8.09 -26.78
C GLY A 300 -26.12 -6.91 -27.72
N TYR A 301 -25.46 -5.86 -27.24
CA TYR A 301 -25.04 -4.74 -28.09
C TYR A 301 -24.09 -5.22 -29.20
N GLY A 302 -24.34 -4.82 -30.44
CA GLY A 302 -23.55 -5.19 -31.62
C GLY A 302 -23.98 -6.49 -32.31
N VAL A 303 -24.51 -7.49 -31.58
CA VAL A 303 -24.96 -8.77 -32.17
C VAL A 303 -26.49 -8.83 -32.34
N VAL A 304 -27.24 -8.42 -31.32
CA VAL A 304 -28.69 -8.67 -31.24
C VAL A 304 -29.52 -7.38 -31.30
N ARG A 305 -28.95 -6.24 -30.88
CA ARG A 305 -29.59 -4.92 -30.99
C ARG A 305 -28.60 -3.84 -31.43
N PRO A 306 -28.91 -3.05 -32.47
CA PRO A 306 -28.03 -2.00 -32.98
C PRO A 306 -27.96 -0.76 -32.08
N THR A 307 -28.97 -0.52 -31.24
CA THR A 307 -29.00 0.61 -30.29
C THR A 307 -29.59 0.19 -28.95
N LEU A 308 -28.90 0.54 -27.85
CA LEU A 308 -29.51 0.60 -26.52
C LEU A 308 -30.22 1.95 -26.46
N GLY A 309 -31.56 1.98 -26.42
CA GLY A 309 -32.34 3.23 -26.27
C GLY A 309 -32.15 3.90 -24.90
N GLY A 310 -33.24 4.22 -24.19
CA GLY A 310 -33.18 4.84 -22.84
C GLY A 310 -32.44 4.04 -21.75
N LEU A 311 -31.98 2.83 -22.06
CA LEU A 311 -31.14 2.00 -21.19
C LEU A 311 -29.69 2.49 -21.10
N THR A 312 -29.18 3.22 -22.11
CA THR A 312 -27.82 3.80 -22.12
C THR A 312 -27.60 4.77 -20.96
N SER A 313 -28.56 5.67 -20.71
CA SER A 313 -28.50 6.62 -19.61
C SER A 313 -28.36 5.93 -18.24
N LYS A 314 -29.09 4.82 -18.03
CA LYS A 314 -28.97 4.02 -16.79
C LYS A 314 -27.61 3.35 -16.66
N VAL A 315 -27.06 2.83 -17.76
CA VAL A 315 -25.72 2.22 -17.80
C VAL A 315 -24.62 3.25 -17.50
N ILE A 316 -24.71 4.44 -18.10
CA ILE A 316 -23.76 5.53 -17.87
C ILE A 316 -23.82 6.00 -16.42
N MET A 317 -25.01 6.19 -15.85
CA MET A 317 -25.18 6.58 -14.45
C MET A 317 -24.57 5.54 -13.48
N LEU A 318 -24.80 4.25 -13.75
CA LEU A 318 -24.19 3.17 -12.98
C LEU A 318 -22.66 3.16 -13.10
N GLY A 319 -22.14 3.35 -14.32
CA GLY A 319 -20.71 3.45 -14.59
C GLY A 319 -20.04 4.62 -13.88
N ALA A 320 -20.65 5.81 -13.92
CA ALA A 320 -20.15 7.00 -13.24
C ALA A 320 -20.12 6.82 -11.71
N THR A 321 -21.15 6.18 -11.14
CA THR A 321 -21.20 5.92 -9.69
C THR A 321 -20.13 4.91 -9.28
N PHE A 322 -19.93 3.87 -10.10
CA PHE A 322 -18.87 2.88 -9.89
C PHE A 322 -17.47 3.48 -10.00
N PHE A 323 -17.25 4.36 -10.97
CA PHE A 323 -15.99 5.08 -11.17
C PHE A 323 -15.61 5.88 -9.92
N LEU A 324 -16.50 6.75 -9.46
CA LEU A 324 -16.27 7.59 -8.28
C LEU A 324 -15.98 6.75 -7.03
N ALA A 325 -16.76 5.69 -6.79
CA ALA A 325 -16.55 4.84 -5.63
C ALA A 325 -15.21 4.08 -5.69
N SER A 326 -14.79 3.66 -6.88
CA SER A 326 -13.52 2.96 -7.08
C SER A 326 -12.31 3.88 -6.99
N GLU A 327 -12.42 5.10 -7.52
CA GLU A 327 -11.35 6.10 -7.46
C GLU A 327 -11.03 6.47 -6.01
N VAL A 328 -12.07 6.74 -5.21
CA VAL A 328 -11.90 7.05 -3.78
C VAL A 328 -11.25 5.89 -3.04
N LEU A 329 -11.66 4.64 -3.32
CA LEU A 329 -11.08 3.48 -2.67
C LEU A 329 -9.59 3.32 -3.01
N GLU A 330 -9.24 3.35 -4.29
CA GLU A 330 -7.85 3.14 -4.74
C GLU A 330 -6.93 4.31 -4.34
N LEU A 331 -7.44 5.53 -4.32
CA LEU A 331 -6.68 6.70 -3.84
C LEU A 331 -6.36 6.58 -2.35
N VAL A 332 -7.35 6.17 -1.54
CA VAL A 332 -7.16 5.93 -0.11
C VAL A 332 -6.22 4.76 0.16
N GLU A 333 -6.28 3.70 -0.64
CA GLU A 333 -5.41 2.53 -0.47
C GLU A 333 -3.97 2.81 -0.85
N ASN A 334 -3.74 3.51 -1.95
CA ASN A 334 -2.40 3.69 -2.50
C ASN A 334 -1.72 4.95 -1.96
N VAL A 335 -2.47 6.02 -1.72
CA VAL A 335 -1.90 7.26 -1.16
C VAL A 335 -2.07 7.34 0.36
N GLY A 336 -3.15 6.78 0.90
CA GLY A 336 -3.45 6.79 2.35
C GLY A 336 -2.82 5.66 3.16
N ALA A 337 -1.92 4.87 2.58
CA ALA A 337 -1.13 3.90 3.34
C ALA A 337 0.01 4.60 4.08
N VAL A 338 -0.31 5.39 5.13
CA VAL A 338 0.30 5.44 6.48
C VAL A 338 -0.42 6.57 7.25
N SER A 339 -1.66 6.34 7.64
CA SER A 339 -2.23 6.96 8.83
C SER A 339 -3.23 5.99 9.44
N ASP A 340 -3.46 6.11 10.74
CA ASP A 340 -4.36 5.30 11.57
C ASP A 340 -5.85 5.34 11.14
N LEU A 341 -6.16 5.28 9.85
CA LEU A 341 -7.46 4.84 9.37
C LEU A 341 -7.64 3.38 9.80
N SER A 342 -8.24 3.25 10.99
CA SER A 342 -8.80 2.05 11.57
C SER A 342 -9.22 1.08 10.47
N GLY A 343 -8.79 -0.18 10.51
CA GLY A 343 -9.18 -1.19 9.52
C GLY A 343 -10.71 -1.29 9.31
N LYS A 344 -11.51 -0.78 10.27
CA LYS A 344 -12.96 -0.57 10.14
C LYS A 344 -13.35 0.44 9.05
N ALA A 345 -12.64 1.56 8.90
CA ALA A 345 -12.87 2.56 7.87
C ALA A 345 -12.56 2.01 6.47
N ARG A 346 -11.48 1.23 6.34
CA ARG A 346 -11.18 0.48 5.09
C ARG A 346 -12.30 -0.49 4.75
N LEU A 347 -12.79 -1.26 5.72
CA LEU A 347 -13.92 -2.18 5.51
C LEU A 347 -15.17 -1.43 5.03
N PHE A 348 -15.45 -0.25 5.59
CA PHE A 348 -16.58 0.58 5.22
C PHE A 348 -16.50 1.11 3.78
N LEU A 349 -15.30 1.38 3.26
CA LEU A 349 -15.10 1.81 1.87
C LEU A 349 -15.16 0.65 0.87
N VAL A 350 -14.67 -0.54 1.24
CA VAL A 350 -14.64 -1.73 0.36
C VAL A 350 -16.04 -2.32 0.16
N LEU A 351 -16.88 -2.34 1.20
CA LEU A 351 -18.19 -3.00 1.17
C LEU A 351 -19.17 -2.43 0.10
N PRO A 352 -19.33 -1.10 -0.05
CA PRO A 352 -20.16 -0.51 -1.10
C PRO A 352 -19.67 -0.85 -2.52
N VAL A 353 -18.35 -0.78 -2.74
CA VAL A 353 -17.73 -1.09 -4.04
C VAL A 353 -17.95 -2.56 -4.41
N ALA A 354 -17.77 -3.47 -3.45
CA ALA A 354 -18.05 -4.89 -3.64
C ALA A 354 -19.52 -5.17 -3.96
N LYS A 355 -20.46 -4.46 -3.33
CA LYS A 355 -21.91 -4.57 -3.61
C LYS A 355 -22.27 -4.03 -5.00
N MET A 356 -21.63 -2.93 -5.45
CA MET A 356 -21.80 -2.43 -6.82
C MET A 356 -21.21 -3.41 -7.85
N MET A 357 -20.08 -4.03 -7.52
CA MET A 357 -19.45 -5.04 -8.37
C MET A 357 -20.34 -6.29 -8.53
N SER A 358 -20.95 -6.77 -7.46
CA SER A 358 -21.86 -7.93 -7.52
C SER A 358 -23.15 -7.61 -8.30
N THR A 359 -23.68 -6.39 -8.17
CA THR A 359 -24.88 -5.97 -8.94
C THR A 359 -24.58 -5.83 -10.44
N MET A 360 -23.43 -5.27 -10.82
CA MET A 360 -22.99 -5.24 -12.22
C MET A 360 -22.76 -6.64 -12.80
N SER A 361 -22.13 -7.55 -12.05
CA SER A 361 -21.91 -8.93 -12.48
C SER A 361 -23.20 -9.76 -12.55
N SER A 362 -24.23 -9.38 -11.80
CA SER A 362 -25.56 -9.99 -11.85
C SER A 362 -26.38 -9.54 -13.07
N GLY A 363 -25.94 -8.51 -13.81
CA GLY A 363 -26.69 -7.96 -14.96
C GLY A 363 -28.08 -7.41 -14.58
N ARG A 364 -28.39 -7.30 -13.29
CA ARG A 364 -29.70 -6.92 -12.77
C ARG A 364 -29.71 -5.42 -12.52
N MET A 365 -30.18 -4.66 -13.51
CA MET A 365 -30.47 -3.24 -13.32
C MET A 365 -31.55 -3.07 -12.23
N PRO A 366 -31.40 -2.14 -11.27
CA PRO A 366 -32.46 -1.82 -10.32
C PRO A 366 -33.69 -1.34 -11.09
N GLY A 367 -34.76 -2.14 -11.06
CA GLY A 367 -36.05 -1.85 -11.71
C GLY A 367 -36.31 -2.54 -13.06
N SER A 368 -35.54 -3.55 -13.49
CA SER A 368 -35.87 -4.36 -14.69
C SER A 368 -36.25 -5.80 -14.32
N SER A 369 -37.48 -6.20 -14.62
CA SER A 369 -38.00 -7.56 -14.45
C SER A 369 -37.68 -8.44 -15.68
N GLN A 370 -36.47 -8.99 -15.76
CA GLN A 370 -36.21 -10.07 -16.72
C GLN A 370 -35.15 -11.05 -16.19
N PRO A 371 -35.45 -12.36 -16.11
CA PRO A 371 -34.48 -13.37 -15.70
C PRO A 371 -33.76 -13.94 -16.93
N SER A 372 -32.42 -13.95 -16.92
CA SER A 372 -31.60 -14.61 -17.97
C SER A 372 -30.58 -15.54 -17.32
N GLY A 373 -31.04 -16.71 -16.87
CA GLY A 373 -30.29 -17.66 -16.01
C GLY A 373 -29.11 -18.41 -16.64
N LYS A 374 -28.58 -18.01 -17.81
CA LYS A 374 -27.45 -18.71 -18.46
C LYS A 374 -26.19 -17.87 -18.68
N SER A 375 -26.26 -16.53 -18.59
CA SER A 375 -25.07 -15.66 -18.72
C SER A 375 -24.25 -15.47 -17.44
N TYR A 376 -24.80 -15.87 -16.29
CA TYR A 376 -24.23 -15.59 -14.95
C TYR A 376 -22.88 -16.27 -14.69
N LEU A 377 -22.67 -17.49 -15.22
CA LEU A 377 -21.41 -18.23 -15.00
C LEU A 377 -20.24 -17.65 -15.80
N SER A 378 -20.52 -17.09 -16.99
CA SER A 378 -19.51 -16.46 -17.85
C SER A 378 -19.08 -15.09 -17.33
N LEU A 379 -20.00 -14.31 -16.74
CA LEU A 379 -19.72 -12.99 -16.16
C LEU A 379 -18.86 -13.03 -14.89
N CYS A 380 -19.02 -14.05 -14.03
CA CYS A 380 -18.12 -14.26 -12.89
C CYS A 380 -16.69 -14.60 -13.34
N TYR A 381 -16.56 -15.40 -14.42
CA TYR A 381 -15.26 -15.76 -15.01
C TYR A 381 -14.60 -14.57 -15.73
N VAL A 382 -15.38 -13.72 -16.41
CA VAL A 382 -14.86 -12.52 -17.08
C VAL A 382 -14.51 -11.42 -16.05
N SER A 383 -15.29 -11.23 -14.98
CA SER A 383 -14.97 -10.26 -13.92
C SER A 383 -13.69 -10.61 -13.17
N SER A 384 -13.42 -11.90 -12.92
CA SER A 384 -12.16 -12.35 -12.30
C SER A 384 -10.96 -12.25 -13.26
N VAL A 385 -11.20 -12.20 -14.57
CA VAL A 385 -10.20 -12.03 -15.64
C VAL A 385 -9.92 -10.56 -15.98
N PHE A 386 -10.59 -9.57 -15.38
CA PHE A 386 -10.26 -8.15 -15.64
C PHE A 386 -9.80 -7.38 -14.39
N PHE A 387 -10.00 -7.89 -13.16
CA PHE A 387 -10.04 -7.04 -11.94
C PHE A 387 -9.36 -7.57 -10.66
N GLY A 388 -8.31 -8.40 -10.74
CA GLY A 388 -7.59 -8.81 -9.53
C GLY A 388 -6.71 -7.70 -8.92
N HIS A 389 -7.03 -7.28 -7.68
CA HIS A 389 -6.14 -6.57 -6.73
C HIS A 389 -4.83 -7.39 -6.53
N PRO A 390 -3.70 -6.82 -6.05
CA PRO A 390 -2.34 -7.35 -6.22
C PRO A 390 -1.98 -8.51 -5.26
N LEU A 391 -2.93 -9.39 -4.95
CA LEU A 391 -2.73 -10.61 -4.16
C LEU A 391 -2.95 -11.86 -5.03
N ARG A 392 -2.15 -11.99 -6.09
CA ARG A 392 -1.54 -13.25 -6.59
C ARG A 392 -0.91 -13.01 -7.95
N ILE A 393 0.41 -12.88 -7.97
CA ILE A 393 1.27 -12.70 -9.15
C ILE A 393 1.06 -13.82 -10.20
N GLN A 394 0.66 -15.03 -9.76
CA GLN A 394 0.28 -16.14 -10.65
C GLN A 394 -1.04 -15.94 -11.43
N CYS A 395 -1.92 -15.04 -10.97
CA CYS A 395 -3.23 -14.84 -11.59
C CYS A 395 -3.17 -13.89 -12.80
N GLY A 396 -2.22 -12.95 -12.83
CA GLY A 396 -2.11 -11.92 -13.90
C GLY A 396 -1.79 -12.50 -15.29
N MET A 397 -0.85 -13.44 -15.37
CA MET A 397 -0.45 -14.06 -16.66
C MET A 397 -1.54 -14.97 -17.24
N LEU A 398 -2.22 -15.74 -16.38
CA LEU A 398 -3.38 -16.57 -16.76
C LEU A 398 -4.56 -15.72 -17.22
N THR A 399 -4.69 -14.54 -16.61
CA THR A 399 -5.68 -13.53 -16.92
C THR A 399 -5.41 -12.90 -18.29
N LEU A 400 -4.16 -12.50 -18.57
CA LEU A 400 -3.75 -11.95 -19.88
C LEU A 400 -3.91 -12.98 -21.03
N MET A 401 -3.64 -14.26 -20.78
CA MET A 401 -3.90 -15.33 -21.77
C MET A 401 -5.39 -15.60 -22.01
N LYS A 402 -6.24 -15.48 -20.99
CA LYS A 402 -7.70 -15.60 -21.12
C LYS A 402 -8.33 -14.38 -21.80
N GLN A 403 -7.82 -13.18 -21.48
CA GLN A 403 -8.10 -11.93 -22.19
C GLN A 403 -7.82 -12.09 -23.67
N MET A 404 -6.62 -12.54 -24.04
CA MET A 404 -6.26 -12.83 -25.42
C MET A 404 -7.21 -13.85 -26.05
N LYS A 405 -7.53 -14.99 -25.41
CA LYS A 405 -8.48 -15.97 -25.99
C LYS A 405 -9.88 -15.42 -26.24
N ILE A 406 -10.42 -14.59 -25.34
CA ILE A 406 -11.74 -13.98 -25.49
C ILE A 406 -11.71 -12.89 -26.56
N LEU A 407 -10.67 -12.06 -26.56
CA LEU A 407 -10.45 -11.02 -27.56
C LEU A 407 -10.26 -11.64 -28.95
N THR A 408 -9.42 -12.67 -29.07
CA THR A 408 -9.22 -13.43 -30.31
C THR A 408 -10.53 -14.06 -30.82
N LYS A 409 -11.38 -14.60 -29.93
CA LYS A 409 -12.73 -15.07 -30.33
C LYS A 409 -13.66 -13.94 -30.77
N MET A 410 -13.51 -12.74 -30.21
CA MET A 410 -14.30 -11.55 -30.58
C MET A 410 -13.80 -10.88 -31.87
N ILE A 411 -12.54 -11.08 -32.24
CA ILE A 411 -11.93 -10.61 -33.50
C ILE A 411 -12.23 -11.59 -34.66
N LEU A 412 -12.40 -12.89 -34.35
CA LEU A 412 -12.70 -13.95 -35.33
C LEU A 412 -14.20 -14.12 -35.63
N LEU A 413 -15.06 -13.40 -34.91
CA LEU A 413 -16.50 -13.23 -35.17
C LEU A 413 -16.70 -11.88 -35.85
#